data_AF-A0A1I3J7Y3-F1
#
_entry.id   AF-A0A1I3J7Y3-F1
#
_cell.length_a   1.000
_cell.length_b   1.000
_cell.length_c   1.000
_cell.angle_alpha   90.00
_cell.angle_beta   90.00
_cell.angle_gamma   90.00
#
_symmetry.space_group_name_H-M   'P 1'
#
loop_
_entity.id
_entity.type
_entity.pdbx_description
1 polymer ?
#
loop_
_entity_poly.entity_id
_entity_poly.type
_entity_poly.pdbx_seq_one_letter_code
_entity_poly.pdbx_strand_id
1 'polypeptide(L)'
;MTFDEALSALTAHADATRAAELETRFGAGAYLGVAPQELETLARDWRQAMDAPARLELARSLWPDGPHEARLMAAKLLTQARIKGDGEIWDQICSWIAEARNWAELDALAGAGARRIAAELSRMAVVHDLAKSNRALDRRAALGLSLPLAKLAHPDEAEKNAIDDVLYWLTYALEDADKDVSRMADSWLKSLGKHDRKRAAMVRRVVKSRGNPD
;
A
#
# COMPACT_ATOMS: atom_id res chain seq x y z
N MET A 1 -11.63 -20.94 -8.64
CA MET A 1 -10.17 -21.00 -8.44
C MET A 1 -9.91 -21.26 -6.98
N THR A 2 -9.25 -22.37 -6.67
CA THR A 2 -8.86 -22.78 -5.32
C THR A 2 -7.47 -22.26 -4.97
N PHE A 3 -7.04 -22.46 -3.71
CA PHE A 3 -5.67 -22.19 -3.28
C PHE A 3 -4.65 -22.94 -4.13
N ASP A 4 -4.84 -24.25 -4.34
CA ASP A 4 -3.90 -25.09 -5.09
C ASP A 4 -3.80 -24.68 -6.57
N GLU A 5 -4.93 -24.35 -7.20
CA GLU A 5 -4.95 -23.87 -8.58
C GLU A 5 -4.20 -22.53 -8.71
N ALA A 6 -4.42 -21.60 -7.79
CA ALA A 6 -3.73 -20.32 -7.76
C ALA A 6 -2.23 -20.48 -7.48
N LEU A 7 -1.86 -21.33 -6.52
CA LEU A 7 -0.45 -21.59 -6.20
C LEU A 7 0.27 -22.28 -7.36
N SER A 8 -0.38 -23.23 -8.04
CA SER A 8 0.15 -23.89 -9.23
C SER A 8 0.40 -22.86 -10.35
N ALA A 9 -0.58 -21.98 -10.59
CA ALA A 9 -0.45 -20.92 -11.59
C ALA A 9 0.68 -19.93 -11.26
N LEU A 10 0.86 -19.53 -9.99
CA LEU A 10 1.99 -18.69 -9.59
C LEU A 10 3.34 -19.42 -9.75
N THR A 11 3.39 -20.70 -9.35
CA THR A 11 4.61 -21.53 -9.43
C THR A 11 5.07 -21.74 -10.87
N ALA A 12 4.16 -21.75 -11.85
CA ALA A 12 4.52 -21.82 -13.27
C ALA A 12 5.38 -20.63 -13.75
N HIS A 13 5.38 -19.52 -12.99
CA HIS A 13 6.20 -18.34 -13.26
C HIS A 13 7.30 -18.13 -12.20
N ALA A 14 7.64 -19.17 -11.42
CA ALA A 14 8.68 -19.08 -10.40
C ALA A 14 10.07 -18.88 -11.01
N ASP A 15 10.91 -18.13 -10.31
CA ASP A 15 12.31 -17.88 -10.66
C ASP A 15 13.18 -17.98 -9.39
N ALA A 16 13.99 -19.03 -9.32
CA ALA A 16 14.85 -19.29 -8.17
C ALA A 16 15.90 -18.20 -7.93
N THR A 17 16.40 -17.54 -8.97
CA THR A 17 17.37 -16.46 -8.84
C THR A 17 16.72 -15.28 -8.14
N ARG A 18 15.53 -14.90 -8.62
CA ARG A 18 14.76 -13.80 -8.03
C ARG A 18 14.26 -14.14 -6.63
N ALA A 19 13.90 -15.39 -6.37
CA ALA A 19 13.55 -15.85 -5.03
C ALA A 19 14.70 -15.64 -4.03
N ALA A 20 15.94 -15.99 -4.41
CA ALA A 20 17.13 -15.77 -3.59
C ALA A 20 17.43 -14.26 -3.36
N GLU A 21 17.20 -13.43 -4.37
CA GLU A 21 17.30 -11.96 -4.22
C GLU A 21 16.26 -11.41 -3.23
N LEU A 22 15.03 -11.92 -3.28
CA LEU A 22 13.96 -11.53 -2.37
C LEU A 22 14.26 -11.98 -0.94
N GLU A 23 14.76 -13.20 -0.75
CA GLU A 23 15.19 -13.69 0.56
C GLU A 23 16.34 -12.84 1.13
N THR A 24 17.33 -12.49 0.30
CA THR A 24 18.41 -11.57 0.70
C THR A 24 17.86 -10.20 1.11
N ARG A 25 16.83 -9.71 0.42
CA ARG A 25 16.25 -8.39 0.64
C ARG A 25 15.30 -8.32 1.84
N PHE A 26 14.53 -9.38 2.07
CA PHE A 26 13.42 -9.39 3.03
C PHE A 26 13.63 -10.35 4.20
N GLY A 27 14.72 -11.12 4.19
CA GLY A 27 15.01 -12.14 5.18
C GLY A 27 14.38 -13.49 4.84
N ALA A 28 14.69 -14.49 5.68
CA ALA A 28 14.23 -15.86 5.53
C ALA A 28 12.71 -15.96 5.35
N GLY A 29 12.28 -16.75 4.37
CA GLY A 29 10.87 -16.91 4.04
C GLY A 29 10.66 -17.72 2.78
N ALA A 30 9.38 -17.97 2.44
CA ALA A 30 9.01 -18.64 1.21
C ALA A 30 8.80 -17.62 0.08
N TYR A 31 9.62 -17.71 -0.97
CA TYR A 31 9.58 -16.86 -2.15
C TYR A 31 9.54 -17.73 -3.41
N LEU A 32 8.62 -17.43 -4.32
CA LEU A 32 8.56 -18.05 -5.65
C LEU A 32 9.44 -17.30 -6.65
N GLY A 33 9.72 -16.01 -6.42
CA GLY A 33 10.47 -15.18 -7.37
C GLY A 33 9.66 -14.79 -8.60
N VAL A 34 8.33 -14.78 -8.54
CA VAL A 34 7.51 -14.36 -9.69
C VAL A 34 7.81 -12.90 -10.04
N ALA A 35 8.06 -12.61 -11.31
CA ALA A 35 8.32 -11.25 -11.76
C ALA A 35 7.10 -10.34 -11.50
N PRO A 36 7.28 -9.06 -11.09
CA PRO A 36 6.17 -8.16 -10.80
C PRO A 36 5.20 -7.98 -11.97
N GLN A 37 5.72 -7.98 -13.21
CA GLN A 37 4.89 -7.85 -14.41
C GLN A 37 3.98 -9.07 -14.64
N GLU A 38 4.47 -10.27 -14.34
CA GLU A 38 3.68 -11.51 -14.41
C GLU A 38 2.60 -11.52 -13.33
N LEU A 39 2.93 -11.09 -12.10
CA LEU A 39 1.93 -10.92 -11.04
C LEU A 39 0.81 -9.95 -11.43
N GLU A 40 1.14 -8.83 -12.08
CA GLU A 40 0.12 -7.89 -12.56
C GLU A 40 -0.74 -8.47 -13.69
N THR A 41 -0.14 -9.23 -14.60
CA THR A 41 -0.86 -9.94 -15.66
C THR A 41 -1.83 -10.97 -15.08
N LEU A 42 -1.35 -11.89 -14.25
CA LEU A 42 -2.19 -12.90 -13.59
C LEU A 42 -3.30 -12.25 -12.77
N ALA A 43 -2.98 -11.23 -11.97
CA ALA A 43 -3.97 -10.56 -11.14
C ALA A 43 -5.07 -9.89 -11.99
N ARG A 44 -4.72 -9.28 -13.13
CA ARG A 44 -5.69 -8.71 -14.05
C ARG A 44 -6.61 -9.79 -14.61
N ASP A 45 -6.05 -10.88 -15.08
CA ASP A 45 -6.81 -11.94 -15.74
C ASP A 45 -7.74 -12.65 -14.74
N TRP A 46 -7.27 -12.90 -13.51
CA TRP A 46 -8.08 -13.46 -12.43
C TRP A 46 -9.19 -12.52 -11.98
N ARG A 47 -8.91 -11.20 -11.93
CA ARG A 47 -9.94 -10.20 -11.63
C ARG A 47 -11.03 -10.11 -12.69
N GLN A 48 -10.72 -10.44 -13.94
CA GLN A 48 -11.71 -10.48 -15.03
C GLN A 48 -12.55 -11.76 -15.01
N ALA A 49 -11.95 -12.87 -14.56
CA ALA A 49 -12.61 -14.17 -14.51
C ALA A 49 -13.49 -14.39 -13.26
N MET A 50 -13.36 -13.54 -12.23
CA MET A 50 -14.01 -13.72 -10.93
C MET A 50 -14.72 -12.45 -10.45
N ASP A 51 -15.85 -12.63 -9.76
CA ASP A 51 -16.57 -11.53 -9.12
C ASP A 51 -15.89 -11.08 -7.81
N ALA A 52 -16.42 -10.04 -7.15
CA ALA A 52 -15.82 -9.53 -5.91
C ALA A 52 -15.83 -10.53 -4.75
N PRO A 53 -16.94 -11.23 -4.44
CA PRO A 53 -16.95 -12.24 -3.38
C PRO A 53 -15.95 -13.39 -3.62
N ALA A 54 -15.90 -13.96 -4.82
CA ALA A 54 -14.98 -15.06 -5.11
C ALA A 54 -13.50 -14.63 -5.01
N ARG A 55 -13.19 -13.38 -5.38
CA ARG A 55 -11.84 -12.83 -5.23
C ARG A 55 -11.44 -12.63 -3.78
N LEU A 56 -12.36 -12.17 -2.94
CA LEU A 56 -12.12 -12.02 -1.51
C LEU A 56 -11.85 -13.38 -0.86
N GLU A 57 -12.64 -14.39 -1.20
CA GLU A 57 -12.45 -15.75 -0.70
C GLU A 57 -11.09 -16.34 -1.12
N LEU A 58 -10.74 -16.21 -2.41
CA LEU A 58 -9.42 -16.65 -2.88
C LEU A 58 -8.29 -15.88 -2.20
N ALA A 59 -8.41 -14.55 -2.07
CA ALA A 59 -7.41 -13.73 -1.40
C ALA A 59 -7.22 -14.16 0.08
N ARG A 60 -8.31 -14.48 0.77
CA ARG A 60 -8.27 -15.03 2.15
C ARG A 60 -7.55 -16.35 2.23
N SER A 61 -7.73 -17.25 1.25
CA SER A 61 -6.99 -18.52 1.23
C SER A 61 -5.49 -18.34 0.98
N LEU A 62 -5.10 -17.35 0.16
CA LEU A 62 -3.71 -17.14 -0.24
C LEU A 62 -2.87 -16.42 0.82
N TRP A 63 -3.48 -15.61 1.68
CA TRP A 63 -2.75 -14.77 2.63
C TRP A 63 -2.04 -15.52 3.77
N PRO A 64 -2.70 -16.41 4.55
CA PRO A 64 -2.11 -16.98 5.76
C PRO A 64 -0.95 -17.92 5.45
N ASP A 65 -1.15 -18.83 4.49
CA ASP A 65 -0.22 -19.95 4.22
C ASP A 65 0.56 -19.80 2.90
N GLY A 66 0.31 -18.72 2.16
CA GLY A 66 0.95 -18.51 0.86
C GLY A 66 2.41 -18.02 0.97
N PRO A 67 3.27 -18.35 -0.02
CA PRO A 67 4.54 -17.69 -0.20
C PRO A 67 4.34 -16.18 -0.44
N HIS A 68 5.43 -15.42 -0.39
CA HIS A 68 5.40 -13.96 -0.54
C HIS A 68 4.54 -13.49 -1.73
N GLU A 69 4.72 -14.09 -2.90
CA GLU A 69 3.99 -13.75 -4.12
C GLU A 69 2.50 -14.09 -4.06
N ALA A 70 2.10 -15.13 -3.32
CA ALA A 70 0.69 -15.44 -3.07
C ALA A 70 0.02 -14.37 -2.20
N ARG A 71 0.75 -13.84 -1.21
CA ARG A 71 0.28 -12.71 -0.38
C ARG A 71 0.19 -11.41 -1.18
N LEU A 72 1.14 -11.15 -2.08
CA LEU A 72 1.03 -10.04 -3.03
C LEU A 72 -0.18 -10.21 -3.94
N MET A 73 -0.43 -11.43 -4.43
CA MET A 73 -1.59 -11.75 -5.26
C MET A 73 -2.90 -11.54 -4.52
N ALA A 74 -3.00 -11.96 -3.25
CA ALA A 74 -4.16 -11.74 -2.40
C ALA A 74 -4.55 -10.26 -2.34
N ALA A 75 -3.59 -9.35 -2.10
CA ALA A 75 -3.83 -7.91 -2.12
C ALA A 75 -4.23 -7.41 -3.53
N LYS A 76 -3.55 -7.88 -4.58
CA LYS A 76 -3.84 -7.48 -5.97
C LYS A 76 -5.24 -7.89 -6.42
N LEU A 77 -5.75 -9.04 -5.99
CA LEU A 77 -7.12 -9.48 -6.30
C LEU A 77 -8.18 -8.48 -5.81
N LEU A 78 -7.91 -7.77 -4.72
CA LEU A 78 -8.80 -6.75 -4.14
C LEU A 78 -8.65 -5.35 -4.78
N THR A 79 -7.75 -5.20 -5.76
CA THR A 79 -7.50 -3.91 -6.43
C THR A 79 -8.51 -3.64 -7.55
N GLN A 80 -9.54 -2.84 -7.24
CA GLN A 80 -10.54 -2.39 -8.23
C GLN A 80 -11.09 -1.00 -7.89
N ALA A 81 -11.16 -0.06 -8.84
CA ALA A 81 -11.53 1.33 -8.52
C ALA A 81 -12.83 1.50 -7.69
N ARG A 82 -13.87 0.71 -7.98
CA ARG A 82 -15.16 0.74 -7.26
C ARG A 82 -15.62 -0.66 -6.93
N ILE A 83 -15.98 -0.91 -5.68
CA ILE A 83 -16.62 -2.15 -5.23
C ILE A 83 -17.82 -1.74 -4.39
N LYS A 84 -19.01 -2.27 -4.71
CA LYS A 84 -20.23 -1.96 -3.96
C LYS A 84 -20.17 -2.67 -2.62
N GLY A 85 -20.40 -1.95 -1.52
CA GLY A 85 -20.38 -2.53 -0.17
C GLY A 85 -19.00 -3.10 0.20
N ASP A 86 -17.95 -2.32 0.05
CA ASP A 86 -16.56 -2.75 0.21
C ASP A 86 -16.06 -2.81 1.67
N GLY A 87 -16.98 -2.76 2.65
CA GLY A 87 -16.65 -2.78 4.08
C GLY A 87 -15.82 -4.00 4.48
N GLU A 88 -16.25 -5.20 4.10
CA GLU A 88 -15.54 -6.44 4.42
C GLU A 88 -14.14 -6.50 3.78
N ILE A 89 -14.00 -5.95 2.56
CA ILE A 89 -12.71 -5.85 1.87
C ILE A 89 -11.79 -4.87 2.60
N TRP A 90 -12.33 -3.74 3.07
CA TRP A 90 -11.58 -2.77 3.85
C TRP A 90 -11.07 -3.38 5.16
N ASP A 91 -11.94 -4.05 5.92
CA ASP A 91 -11.59 -4.68 7.19
C ASP A 91 -10.50 -5.75 6.98
N GLN A 92 -10.61 -6.54 5.90
CA GLN A 92 -9.61 -7.53 5.56
C GLN A 92 -8.24 -6.90 5.24
N ILE A 93 -8.22 -5.80 4.47
CA ILE A 93 -6.99 -5.06 4.16
C ILE A 93 -6.36 -4.51 5.45
N CYS A 94 -7.16 -3.97 6.38
CA CYS A 94 -6.67 -3.47 7.66
C CYS A 94 -6.03 -4.58 8.50
N SER A 95 -6.66 -5.76 8.61
CA SER A 95 -6.06 -6.92 9.27
C SER A 95 -4.70 -7.28 8.66
N TRP A 96 -4.64 -7.34 7.33
CA TRP A 96 -3.43 -7.70 6.61
C TRP A 96 -2.31 -6.65 6.69
N ILE A 97 -2.64 -5.37 6.85
CA ILE A 97 -1.64 -4.33 7.13
C ILE A 97 -0.94 -4.60 8.47
N ALA A 98 -1.69 -4.98 9.50
CA ALA A 98 -1.12 -5.33 10.80
C ALA A 98 -0.19 -6.56 10.72
N GLU A 99 -0.48 -7.49 9.80
CA GLU A 99 0.29 -8.73 9.61
C GLU A 99 1.42 -8.63 8.56
N ALA A 100 1.45 -7.57 7.74
CA ALA A 100 2.37 -7.48 6.61
C ALA A 100 3.84 -7.59 7.03
N ARG A 101 4.62 -8.42 6.36
CA ARG A 101 5.99 -8.73 6.83
C ARG A 101 7.03 -7.76 6.31
N ASN A 102 6.75 -7.10 5.19
CA ASN A 102 7.67 -6.20 4.53
C ASN A 102 6.93 -5.11 3.75
N TRP A 103 7.68 -4.14 3.24
CA TRP A 103 7.13 -2.99 2.54
C TRP A 103 6.45 -3.37 1.21
N ALA A 104 6.83 -4.47 0.55
CA ALA A 104 6.22 -4.87 -0.72
C ALA A 104 4.80 -5.41 -0.52
N GLU A 105 4.56 -6.17 0.56
CA GLU A 105 3.20 -6.58 0.97
C GLU A 105 2.34 -5.35 1.26
N LEU A 106 2.88 -4.37 2.00
CA LEU A 106 2.18 -3.13 2.28
C LEU A 106 1.87 -2.30 1.05
N ASP A 107 2.80 -2.18 0.10
CA ASP A 107 2.57 -1.39 -1.10
C ASP A 107 1.44 -2.03 -1.96
N ALA A 108 1.36 -3.37 -1.99
CA ALA A 108 0.25 -4.07 -2.64
C ALA A 108 -1.08 -3.85 -1.92
N LEU A 109 -1.10 -3.98 -0.59
CA LEU A 109 -2.29 -3.71 0.25
C LEU A 109 -2.75 -2.26 0.13
N ALA A 110 -1.81 -1.30 0.16
CA ALA A 110 -2.07 0.11 -0.01
C ALA A 110 -2.67 0.40 -1.40
N GLY A 111 -2.24 -0.30 -2.45
CA GLY A 111 -2.87 -0.23 -3.77
C GLY A 111 -4.38 -0.53 -3.75
N ALA A 112 -4.78 -1.57 -3.03
CA ALA A 112 -6.19 -1.95 -2.85
C ALA A 112 -6.94 -1.02 -1.87
N GLY A 113 -6.31 -0.68 -0.74
CA GLY A 113 -6.87 0.12 0.35
C GLY A 113 -7.06 1.59 -0.02
N ALA A 114 -6.13 2.17 -0.79
CA ALA A 114 -6.20 3.54 -1.27
C ALA A 114 -7.47 3.81 -2.10
N ARG A 115 -7.97 2.81 -2.83
CA ARG A 115 -9.24 2.91 -3.57
C ARG A 115 -10.46 2.87 -2.64
N ARG A 116 -10.33 2.29 -1.45
CA ARG A 116 -11.38 2.30 -0.41
C ARG A 116 -11.49 3.63 0.28
N ILE A 117 -10.36 4.29 0.55
CA ILE A 117 -10.33 5.66 1.09
C ILE A 117 -10.93 6.64 0.09
N ALA A 118 -10.59 6.51 -1.20
CA ALA A 118 -11.19 7.34 -2.24
C ALA A 118 -12.72 7.15 -2.38
N ALA A 119 -13.27 6.01 -1.93
CA ALA A 119 -14.71 5.75 -1.94
C ALA A 119 -15.39 6.16 -0.62
N GLU A 120 -14.67 6.19 0.49
CA GLU A 120 -15.18 6.49 1.83
C GLU A 120 -14.07 7.17 2.64
N LEU A 121 -14.08 8.51 2.64
CA LEU A 121 -13.00 9.31 3.23
C LEU A 121 -12.92 9.17 4.75
N SER A 122 -14.01 8.79 5.44
CA SER A 122 -13.99 8.57 6.90
C SER A 122 -12.99 7.48 7.34
N ARG A 123 -12.59 6.59 6.42
CA ARG A 123 -11.52 5.59 6.63
C ARG A 123 -10.15 6.20 6.89
N MET A 124 -9.96 7.50 6.64
CA MET A 124 -8.76 8.23 7.05
C MET A 124 -8.51 8.16 8.56
N ALA A 125 -9.52 7.91 9.39
CA ALA A 125 -9.32 7.64 10.81
C ALA A 125 -8.28 6.52 11.07
N VAL A 126 -8.36 5.41 10.31
CA VAL A 126 -7.38 4.31 10.40
C VAL A 126 -5.99 4.75 9.95
N VAL A 127 -5.92 5.58 8.90
CA VAL A 127 -4.67 6.14 8.40
C VAL A 127 -3.99 7.02 9.46
N HIS A 128 -4.78 7.77 10.23
CA HIS A 128 -4.27 8.63 11.30
C HIS A 128 -3.62 7.81 12.42
N ASP A 129 -4.20 6.65 12.75
CA ASP A 129 -3.65 5.75 13.77
C ASP A 129 -2.37 5.07 13.28
N LEU A 130 -2.36 4.61 12.04
CA LEU A 130 -1.16 4.03 11.40
C LEU A 130 0.01 5.03 11.35
N ALA A 131 -0.27 6.31 11.04
CA ALA A 131 0.75 7.35 10.96
C ALA A 131 1.45 7.63 12.31
N LYS A 132 0.79 7.31 13.44
CA LYS A 132 1.31 7.48 14.80
C LYS A 132 1.96 6.22 15.37
N SER A 133 1.91 5.10 14.66
CA SER A 133 2.42 3.83 15.15
C SER A 133 3.95 3.83 15.32
N ASN A 134 4.43 3.12 16.33
CA ASN A 134 5.86 2.88 16.53
C ASN A 134 6.45 1.95 15.45
N ARG A 135 5.62 1.13 14.78
CA ARG A 135 6.04 0.22 13.73
C ARG A 135 6.21 0.98 12.41
N ALA A 136 7.42 0.99 11.85
CA ALA A 136 7.72 1.70 10.61
C ALA A 136 6.85 1.27 9.42
N LEU A 137 6.53 -0.02 9.34
CA LEU A 137 5.62 -0.57 8.35
C LEU A 137 4.23 0.09 8.41
N ASP A 138 3.65 0.31 9.59
CA ASP A 138 2.35 1.00 9.72
C ASP A 138 2.42 2.44 9.20
N ARG A 139 3.48 3.17 9.58
CA ARG A 139 3.68 4.56 9.10
C ARG A 139 3.84 4.61 7.58
N ARG A 140 4.53 3.64 6.98
CA ARG A 140 4.60 3.50 5.52
C ARG A 140 3.21 3.21 4.92
N ALA A 141 2.45 2.31 5.53
CA ALA A 141 1.10 1.98 5.09
C ALA A 141 0.19 3.22 5.08
N ALA A 142 0.28 4.08 6.09
CA ALA A 142 -0.45 5.34 6.16
C ALA A 142 -0.16 6.25 4.95
N LEU A 143 1.12 6.37 4.56
CA LEU A 143 1.54 7.15 3.41
C LEU A 143 1.06 6.54 2.08
N GLY A 144 1.07 5.20 1.97
CA GLY A 144 0.58 4.51 0.78
C GLY A 144 -0.93 4.62 0.60
N LEU A 145 -1.67 4.43 1.69
CA LEU A 145 -3.13 4.52 1.72
C LEU A 145 -3.63 5.93 1.37
N SER A 146 -2.97 6.97 1.88
CA SER A 146 -3.35 8.37 1.63
C SER A 146 -2.81 8.94 0.32
N LEU A 147 -1.95 8.23 -0.42
CA LEU A 147 -1.32 8.73 -1.64
C LEU A 147 -2.28 9.24 -2.73
N PRO A 148 -3.51 8.71 -2.93
CA PRO A 148 -4.45 9.28 -3.89
C PRO A 148 -4.80 10.74 -3.61
N LEU A 149 -4.84 11.16 -2.34
CA LEU A 149 -5.16 12.53 -1.95
C LEU A 149 -4.15 13.52 -2.56
N ALA A 150 -2.86 13.17 -2.58
CA ALA A 150 -1.81 13.98 -3.20
C ALA A 150 -1.94 14.11 -4.73
N LYS A 151 -2.80 13.32 -5.38
CA LYS A 151 -2.98 13.30 -6.83
C LYS A 151 -4.30 13.94 -7.27
N LEU A 152 -5.10 14.44 -6.33
CA LEU A 152 -6.35 15.14 -6.64
C LEU A 152 -6.04 16.47 -7.32
N ALA A 153 -6.70 16.72 -8.46
CA ALA A 153 -6.57 17.99 -9.18
C ALA A 153 -7.44 19.10 -8.56
N HIS A 154 -8.63 18.74 -8.08
CA HIS A 154 -9.63 19.66 -7.54
C HIS A 154 -10.28 19.06 -6.29
N PRO A 155 -9.53 18.94 -5.17
CA PRO A 155 -10.06 18.36 -3.95
C PRO A 155 -11.21 19.21 -3.40
N ASP A 156 -12.23 18.57 -2.85
CA ASP A 156 -13.26 19.25 -2.06
C ASP A 156 -12.74 19.68 -0.67
N GLU A 157 -13.59 20.30 0.15
CA GLU A 157 -13.16 20.78 1.48
C GLU A 157 -12.79 19.64 2.44
N ALA A 158 -13.47 18.50 2.39
CA ALA A 158 -13.15 17.36 3.24
C ALA A 158 -11.82 16.73 2.83
N GLU A 159 -11.58 16.61 1.52
CA GLU A 159 -10.32 16.13 0.96
C GLU A 159 -9.16 17.09 1.23
N LYS A 160 -9.39 18.41 1.18
CA LYS A 160 -8.38 19.41 1.58
C LYS A 160 -7.97 19.26 3.04
N ASN A 161 -8.93 19.05 3.93
CA ASN A 161 -8.64 18.82 5.34
C ASN A 161 -7.82 17.53 5.52
N ALA A 162 -8.19 16.44 4.85
CA ALA A 162 -7.42 15.20 4.87
C ALA A 162 -6.01 15.36 4.29
N ILE A 163 -5.83 16.20 3.25
CA ILE A 163 -4.51 16.56 2.73
C ILE A 163 -3.71 17.31 3.79
N ASP A 164 -4.30 18.30 4.47
CA ASP A 164 -3.63 19.11 5.49
C ASP A 164 -3.17 18.25 6.69
N ASP A 165 -3.97 17.27 7.09
CA ASP A 165 -3.61 16.26 8.09
C ASP A 165 -2.36 15.46 7.66
N VAL A 166 -2.33 14.97 6.42
CA VAL A 166 -1.16 14.24 5.89
C VAL A 166 0.06 15.15 5.79
N LEU A 167 -0.09 16.41 5.37
CA LEU A 167 1.01 17.38 5.31
C LEU A 167 1.65 17.62 6.67
N TYR A 168 0.85 17.63 7.75
CA TYR A 168 1.37 17.72 9.10
C TYR A 168 2.27 16.53 9.45
N TRP A 169 1.81 15.29 9.24
CA TRP A 169 2.64 14.11 9.54
C TRP A 169 3.86 14.00 8.62
N LEU A 170 3.76 14.46 7.37
CA LEU A 170 4.89 14.48 6.44
C LEU A 170 6.07 15.31 6.96
N THR A 171 5.82 16.32 7.80
CA THR A 171 6.91 17.06 8.45
C THR A 171 7.75 16.18 9.37
N TYR A 172 7.19 15.09 9.91
CA TYR A 172 7.91 14.12 10.74
C TYR A 172 8.38 12.92 9.92
N ALA A 173 7.52 12.41 9.02
CA ALA A 173 7.82 11.23 8.22
C ALA A 173 8.99 11.45 7.24
N LEU A 174 9.26 12.68 6.81
CA LEU A 174 10.45 13.02 6.03
C LEU A 174 11.76 12.84 6.81
N GLU A 175 11.71 12.96 8.13
CA GLU A 175 12.84 12.82 9.05
C GLU A 175 12.82 11.46 9.77
N ASP A 176 11.98 10.52 9.31
CA ASP A 176 11.84 9.20 9.93
C ASP A 176 13.17 8.44 9.92
N ALA A 177 13.49 7.81 11.05
CA ALA A 177 14.68 6.96 11.19
C ALA A 177 14.66 5.78 10.20
N ASP A 178 13.46 5.31 9.84
CA ASP A 178 13.28 4.31 8.81
C ASP A 178 13.36 4.95 7.40
N LYS A 179 14.34 4.50 6.62
CA LYS A 179 14.60 5.03 5.28
C LYS A 179 13.49 4.70 4.27
N ASP A 180 12.75 3.63 4.47
CA ASP A 180 11.63 3.27 3.58
C ASP A 180 10.42 4.17 3.86
N VAL A 181 10.18 4.56 5.12
CA VAL A 181 9.15 5.55 5.47
C VAL A 181 9.48 6.92 4.86
N SER A 182 10.68 7.44 5.09
CA SER A 182 11.08 8.76 4.58
C SER A 182 11.12 8.83 3.05
N ARG A 183 11.50 7.74 2.35
CA ARG A 183 11.39 7.67 0.88
C ARG A 183 9.93 7.69 0.39
N MET A 184 9.02 7.05 1.13
CA MET A 184 7.60 7.08 0.79
C MET A 184 7.00 8.47 1.03
N ALA A 185 7.39 9.14 2.11
CA ALA A 185 7.01 10.53 2.41
C ALA A 185 7.48 11.49 1.31
N ASP A 186 8.72 11.35 0.85
CA ASP A 186 9.26 12.14 -0.26
C ASP A 186 8.49 11.89 -1.57
N SER A 187 8.08 10.64 -1.82
CA SER A 187 7.28 10.25 -2.99
C SER A 187 5.87 10.83 -2.95
N TRP A 188 5.26 10.89 -1.76
CA TRP A 188 3.97 11.53 -1.53
C TRP A 188 4.07 13.04 -1.84
N LEU A 189 5.06 13.74 -1.29
CA LEU A 189 5.26 15.18 -1.56
C LEU A 189 5.58 15.48 -3.02
N LYS A 190 6.36 14.61 -3.68
CA LYS A 190 6.59 14.72 -5.13
C LYS A 190 5.30 14.59 -5.92
N SER A 191 4.37 13.74 -5.48
CA SER A 191 3.05 13.60 -6.11
C SER A 191 2.21 14.87 -5.91
N LEU A 192 2.12 15.39 -4.68
CA LEU A 192 1.43 16.64 -4.40
C LEU A 192 2.00 17.80 -5.21
N GLY A 193 3.33 17.92 -5.29
CA GLY A 193 4.01 19.00 -5.99
C GLY A 193 3.67 19.12 -7.48
N LYS A 194 3.07 18.09 -8.10
CA LYS A 194 2.55 18.17 -9.47
C LYS A 194 1.27 19.02 -9.57
N HIS A 195 0.53 19.14 -8.47
CA HIS A 195 -0.75 19.86 -8.39
C HIS A 195 -0.65 21.10 -7.49
N ASP A 196 0.09 21.02 -6.37
CA ASP A 196 0.31 22.12 -5.42
C ASP A 196 1.78 22.23 -5.00
N ARG A 197 2.56 22.95 -5.82
CA ARG A 197 3.97 23.25 -5.55
C ARG A 197 4.16 24.07 -4.27
N LYS A 198 3.20 24.93 -3.91
CA LYS A 198 3.32 25.86 -2.79
C LYS A 198 3.26 25.09 -1.47
N ARG A 199 2.26 24.24 -1.29
CA ARG A 199 2.12 23.38 -0.10
C ARG A 199 3.28 22.39 0.00
N ALA A 200 3.69 21.76 -1.11
CA ALA A 200 4.83 20.84 -1.10
C ALA A 200 6.16 21.52 -0.68
N ALA A 201 6.42 22.74 -1.16
CA ALA A 201 7.60 23.52 -0.77
C ALA A 201 7.54 23.99 0.70
N MET A 202 6.34 24.29 1.20
CA MET A 202 6.13 24.68 2.60
C MET A 202 6.57 23.55 3.55
N VAL A 203 6.14 22.31 3.32
CA VAL A 203 6.52 21.16 4.16
C VAL A 203 8.05 21.00 4.22
N ARG A 204 8.74 21.08 3.08
CA ARG A 204 10.21 21.00 3.04
C ARG A 204 10.89 22.13 3.81
N ARG A 205 10.32 23.34 3.76
CA ARG A 205 10.84 24.49 4.52
C ARG A 205 10.73 24.27 6.02
N VAL A 206 9.59 23.75 6.49
CA VAL A 206 9.35 23.43 7.90
C VAL A 206 10.36 22.39 8.41
N VAL A 207 10.62 21.33 7.63
CA VAL A 207 11.64 20.33 7.97
C VAL A 207 13.03 20.98 8.04
N LYS A 208 13.41 21.77 7.03
CA LYS A 208 14.72 22.45 7.02
C LYS A 208 14.92 23.38 8.22
N SER A 209 13.88 24.10 8.66
CA SER A 209 14.00 25.00 9.82
C SER A 209 14.17 24.29 11.15
N ARG A 210 13.85 22.99 11.26
CA ARG A 210 14.12 22.19 12.47
C ARG A 210 15.57 21.73 12.55
N GLY A 211 16.20 21.47 11.40
CA GLY A 211 17.57 20.98 11.30
C GLY A 211 18.66 22.05 11.40
N ASN A 212 18.31 23.34 11.27
CA ASN A 212 19.20 24.47 11.56
C ASN A 212 18.74 25.11 12.87
N PRO A 213 19.31 24.73 14.04
CA PRO A 213 19.22 25.60 15.20
C PRO A 213 20.04 26.86 14.90
N ASP A 214 19.41 28.03 15.02
CA ASP A 214 20.12 29.32 15.06
C ASP A 214 21.16 29.34 16.20
#